data_AF-A0A7J2NH16-F1
#
_entry.id   AF-A0A7J2NH16-F1
#
_cell.length_a   1.000
_cell.length_b   1.000
_cell.length_c   1.000
_cell.angle_alpha   90.00
_cell.angle_beta   90.00
_cell.angle_gamma   90.00
#
_symmetry.space_group_name_H-M   'P 1'
#
loop_
_entity.id
_entity.type
_entity.pdbx_description
1 polymer ?
#
loop_
_entity_poly.entity_id
_entity_poly.type
_entity_poly.pdbx_seq_one_letter_code
_entity_poly.pdbx_strand_id
1 'polypeptide(L)'
;MIFDRLANFIVRRYKIVIIAWLVVIFYALPLMFNVNDVIAYQETEFLDTEFDSQMAAEIISEQFPSDLANSSMIIILVGEDLTDTGSRDFVLDLRDEIWSDTDFKYLDQVTTIYDVYLQSLIVTANSLAPEIYGAEERTTQTLDLLFEVPIGYFQTFEAVNMTAQLVYGIPAMFFSHWWLQYQTAPYLPGDVMDQRADENASAELSVMLSAADPQNASLMSAYYGAFYG
;
A
#
# COMPACT_ATOMS: atom_id res chain seq x y z
N MET A 1 16.88 -19.77 89.09
CA MET A 1 17.34 -18.70 90.02
C MET A 1 17.19 -17.28 89.46
N ILE A 2 17.71 -16.94 88.26
CA ILE A 2 17.57 -15.58 87.70
C ILE A 2 16.11 -15.25 87.32
N PHE A 3 15.42 -16.17 86.64
CA PHE A 3 14.01 -16.00 86.29
C PHE A 3 13.10 -15.97 87.53
N ASP A 4 13.42 -16.73 88.58
CA ASP A 4 12.66 -16.71 89.84
C ASP A 4 12.81 -15.38 90.60
N ARG A 5 13.97 -14.73 90.51
CA ARG A 5 14.18 -13.37 91.05
C ARG A 5 13.42 -12.32 90.25
N LEU A 6 13.42 -12.42 88.92
CA LEU A 6 12.68 -11.52 88.04
C LEU A 6 11.16 -11.66 88.26
N ALA A 7 10.67 -12.89 88.35
CA ALA A 7 9.26 -13.18 88.60
C ALA A 7 8.79 -12.65 89.96
N ASN A 8 9.57 -12.87 91.04
CA ASN A 8 9.25 -12.32 92.35
C ASN A 8 9.28 -10.78 92.37
N PHE A 9 10.18 -10.15 91.60
CA PHE A 9 10.21 -8.69 91.46
C PHE A 9 8.95 -8.16 90.77
N ILE A 10 8.53 -8.82 89.69
CA ILE A 10 7.32 -8.48 88.95
C ILE A 10 6.07 -8.64 89.83
N VAL A 11 5.95 -9.75 90.56
CA VAL A 11 4.80 -10.00 91.45
C VAL A 11 4.75 -9.00 92.61
N ARG A 12 5.89 -8.68 93.23
CA ARG A 12 5.96 -7.78 94.40
C ARG A 12 5.72 -6.30 94.05
N ARG A 13 6.04 -5.88 92.81
CA ARG A 13 5.90 -4.49 92.34
C ARG A 13 5.01 -4.38 91.10
N TYR A 14 4.00 -5.25 90.98
CA TYR A 14 3.15 -5.39 89.79
C TYR A 14 2.57 -4.06 89.28
N LYS A 15 2.16 -3.15 90.18
CA LYS A 15 1.65 -1.82 89.79
C LYS A 15 2.66 -0.99 89.00
N ILE A 16 3.94 -1.01 89.38
CA ILE A 16 4.99 -0.26 88.69
C ILE A 16 5.29 -0.88 87.33
N VAL A 17 5.32 -2.21 87.26
CA VAL A 17 5.55 -2.94 86.01
C VAL A 17 4.42 -2.67 85.00
N ILE A 18 3.17 -2.65 85.45
CA ILE A 18 2.01 -2.33 84.61
C ILE A 18 2.08 -0.88 84.11
N ILE A 19 2.43 0.08 84.96
CA ILE A 19 2.60 1.49 84.54
C ILE A 19 3.73 1.61 83.51
N ALA A 20 4.87 0.96 83.73
CA ALA A 20 5.98 0.97 82.78
C ALA A 20 5.56 0.39 81.42
N TRP A 21 4.80 -0.72 81.42
CA TRP A 21 4.24 -1.30 80.19
C TRP A 21 3.24 -0.39 79.49
N LEU A 22 2.36 0.29 80.23
CA LEU A 22 1.43 1.26 79.66
C LEU A 22 2.18 2.44 79.01
N VAL A 23 3.26 2.91 79.63
CA VAL A 23 4.11 3.96 79.05
C VAL A 23 4.79 3.49 77.76
N VAL A 24 5.31 2.26 77.73
CA VAL A 24 5.92 1.66 76.52
C VAL A 24 4.89 1.54 75.40
N ILE A 25 3.68 1.05 75.70
CA ILE A 25 2.60 0.94 74.71
C ILE A 25 2.19 2.32 74.22
N PHE A 26 2.02 3.29 75.11
CA PHE A 26 1.65 4.66 74.76
C PHE A 26 2.68 5.32 73.84
N TYR A 27 3.98 5.05 74.05
CA TYR A 27 5.05 5.52 73.17
C TYR A 27 5.10 4.77 71.82
N ALA A 28 4.62 3.53 71.76
CA ALA A 28 4.53 2.77 70.52
C ALA A 28 3.33 3.18 69.64
N LEU A 29 2.26 3.76 70.21
CA LEU A 29 1.10 4.25 69.47
C LEU A 29 1.46 5.24 68.34
N PRO A 30 2.26 6.30 68.57
CA PRO A 30 2.60 7.25 67.50
C PRO A 30 3.43 6.62 66.38
N LEU A 31 4.20 5.56 66.66
CA LEU A 31 4.92 4.82 65.61
C LEU A 31 3.97 4.10 64.65
N MET A 32 2.78 3.68 65.12
CA MET A 32 1.79 3.02 64.26
C MET A 32 1.19 3.96 63.20
N PHE A 33 1.19 5.27 63.43
CA PHE A 33 0.71 6.21 62.41
C PHE A 33 1.63 6.28 61.19
N ASN A 34 2.90 5.86 61.31
CA ASN A 34 3.86 5.81 60.21
C ASN A 34 3.95 4.42 59.55
N VAL A 35 3.17 3.44 60.01
CA VAL A 35 3.23 2.06 59.48
C VAL A 35 2.68 2.00 58.05
N ASN A 36 1.74 2.87 57.69
CA ASN A 36 1.25 2.95 56.30
C ASN A 36 2.29 3.46 55.30
N ASP A 37 3.34 4.17 55.75
CA ASP A 37 4.39 4.69 54.88
C ASP A 37 5.53 3.66 54.64
N VAL A 38 5.59 2.59 55.44
CA VAL A 38 6.70 1.62 55.43
C VAL A 38 6.26 0.21 55.03
N ILE A 39 4.96 -0.05 54.89
CA ILE A 39 4.49 -1.31 54.30
C ILE A 39 4.49 -1.17 52.77
N ALA A 40 5.64 -1.44 52.16
CA ALA A 40 5.73 -1.67 50.74
C ALA A 40 5.17 -3.07 50.43
N TYR A 41 3.94 -3.16 49.93
CA TYR A 41 3.44 -4.39 49.29
C TYR A 41 4.05 -4.52 47.89
N GLN A 42 5.37 -4.63 47.80
CA GLN A 42 6.07 -4.92 46.56
C GLN A 42 6.78 -6.27 46.69
N GLU A 43 6.50 -7.20 45.77
CA GLU A 43 7.15 -8.51 45.72
C GLU A 43 8.69 -8.43 45.55
N THR A 44 9.22 -7.25 45.22
CA THR A 44 10.64 -6.97 45.02
C THR A 44 11.46 -6.81 46.30
N GLU A 45 10.85 -6.64 47.47
CA GLU A 45 11.61 -6.41 48.73
C GLU A 45 12.30 -7.69 49.26
N PHE A 46 11.94 -8.87 48.72
CA PHE A 46 12.60 -10.15 49.03
C PHE A 46 13.80 -10.47 48.13
N LEU A 47 14.12 -9.62 47.16
CA LEU A 47 15.27 -9.80 46.26
C LEU A 47 16.42 -8.90 46.73
N ASP A 48 17.58 -9.52 47.00
CA ASP A 48 18.84 -8.84 47.27
C ASP A 48 19.08 -7.72 46.24
N THR A 49 19.53 -6.55 46.69
CA THR A 49 19.60 -5.30 45.88
C THR A 49 20.65 -5.31 44.75
N GLU A 50 21.26 -6.45 44.44
CA GLU A 50 22.41 -6.58 43.54
C GLU A 50 22.19 -7.56 42.37
N PHE A 51 20.97 -7.65 41.82
CA PHE A 51 20.77 -8.43 40.60
C PHE A 51 21.05 -7.58 39.35
N ASP A 52 21.78 -8.16 38.39
CA ASP A 52 22.03 -7.58 37.06
C ASP A 52 20.74 -7.12 36.35
N SER A 53 19.60 -7.74 36.69
CA SER A 53 18.28 -7.35 36.19
C SER A 53 17.81 -5.97 36.68
N GLN A 54 18.16 -5.57 37.91
CA GLN A 54 17.85 -4.23 38.43
C GLN A 54 18.74 -3.18 37.76
N MET A 55 20.03 -3.46 37.60
CA MET A 55 20.95 -2.57 36.86
C MET A 55 20.56 -2.43 35.38
N ALA A 56 20.13 -3.53 34.74
CA ALA A 56 19.61 -3.48 33.37
C ALA A 56 18.32 -2.65 33.28
N ALA A 57 17.41 -2.80 34.25
CA ALA A 57 16.18 -1.99 34.31
C ALA A 57 16.49 -0.50 34.52
N GLU A 58 17.47 -0.18 35.36
CA GLU A 58 17.92 1.20 35.61
C GLU A 58 18.52 1.83 34.34
N ILE A 59 19.42 1.12 33.64
CA ILE A 59 20.00 1.57 32.36
C ILE A 59 18.90 1.75 31.31
N ILE A 60 17.94 0.83 31.23
CA ILE A 60 16.79 0.96 30.30
C ILE A 60 15.97 2.20 30.65
N SER A 61 15.70 2.45 31.93
CA SER A 61 14.93 3.63 32.36
C SER A 61 15.68 4.96 32.12
N GLU A 62 17.00 4.98 32.26
CA GLU A 62 17.84 6.16 32.03
C GLU A 62 17.99 6.48 30.54
N GLN A 63 18.16 5.45 29.70
CA GLN A 63 18.38 5.60 28.25
C GLN A 63 17.06 5.72 27.47
N PHE A 64 15.98 5.18 28.01
CA PHE A 64 14.64 5.25 27.44
C PHE A 64 13.67 5.77 28.51
N PRO A 65 13.72 7.08 28.84
CA PRO A 65 12.74 7.73 29.69
C PRO A 65 11.41 7.78 28.93
N SER A 66 10.75 6.63 28.86
CA SER A 66 9.34 6.54 28.55
C SER A 66 8.63 6.80 29.87
N ASP A 67 7.55 7.59 29.82
CA ASP A 67 6.55 7.63 30.89
C ASP A 67 5.95 6.22 30.99
N LEU A 68 6.69 5.27 31.54
CA LEU A 68 6.20 3.95 31.86
C LEU A 68 5.12 4.22 32.89
N ALA A 69 3.86 4.15 32.45
CA ALA A 69 2.73 4.05 33.35
C ALA A 69 3.12 3.04 34.41
N ASN A 70 3.27 3.50 35.66
CA ASN A 70 3.81 2.70 36.78
C ASN A 70 2.97 1.45 37.08
N SER A 71 1.87 1.23 36.34
CA SER A 71 1.05 0.04 36.37
C SER A 71 0.48 -0.22 34.97
N SER A 72 0.68 -1.43 34.48
CA SER A 72 0.01 -1.95 33.28
C SER A 72 -1.06 -2.97 33.70
N MET A 73 -2.17 -2.99 32.99
CA MET A 73 -3.24 -3.97 33.18
C MET A 73 -3.52 -4.67 31.86
N ILE A 74 -3.53 -6.00 31.88
CA ILE A 74 -3.89 -6.83 30.73
C ILE A 74 -5.25 -7.46 30.99
N ILE A 75 -6.20 -7.20 30.10
CA ILE A 75 -7.53 -7.81 30.13
C ILE A 75 -7.55 -8.91 29.07
N ILE A 76 -7.86 -10.15 29.50
CA ILE A 76 -7.95 -11.31 28.62
C ILE A 76 -9.41 -11.73 28.52
N LEU A 77 -9.92 -11.78 27.30
CA LEU A 77 -11.24 -12.37 27.02
C LEU A 77 -11.10 -13.87 26.83
N VAL A 78 -12.00 -14.63 27.47
CA VAL A 78 -12.03 -16.09 27.41
C VAL A 78 -13.42 -16.51 26.95
N GLY A 79 -13.48 -17.25 25.84
CA GLY A 79 -14.70 -17.78 25.23
C GLY A 79 -14.37 -18.92 24.29
N GLU A 80 -15.40 -19.62 23.77
CA GLU A 80 -15.22 -20.71 22.80
C GLU A 80 -14.75 -20.20 21.43
N ASP A 81 -15.34 -19.11 20.95
CA ASP A 81 -14.95 -18.40 19.73
C ASP A 81 -15.01 -16.90 20.01
N LEU A 82 -13.91 -16.20 19.75
CA LEU A 82 -13.77 -14.74 19.90
C LEU A 82 -13.38 -14.07 18.58
N THR A 83 -13.50 -14.79 17.46
CA THR A 83 -13.19 -14.28 16.11
C THR A 83 -14.38 -13.62 15.44
N ASP A 84 -15.56 -13.67 16.07
CA ASP A 84 -16.77 -13.07 15.56
C ASP A 84 -16.75 -11.54 15.67
N THR A 85 -17.60 -10.90 14.85
CA THR A 85 -17.69 -9.44 14.83
C THR A 85 -18.21 -8.87 16.15
N GLY A 86 -19.05 -9.59 16.89
CA GLY A 86 -19.56 -9.14 18.18
C GLY A 86 -18.46 -9.08 19.24
N SER A 87 -17.61 -10.10 19.32
CA SER A 87 -16.43 -10.11 20.19
C SER A 87 -15.44 -9.00 19.83
N ARG A 88 -15.24 -8.73 18.53
CA ARG A 88 -14.44 -7.59 18.06
C ARG A 88 -15.04 -6.26 18.53
N ASP A 89 -16.31 -6.03 18.23
CA ASP A 89 -16.98 -4.76 18.50
C ASP A 89 -17.00 -4.50 20.01
N PHE A 90 -17.25 -5.54 20.83
CA PHE A 90 -17.14 -5.45 22.28
C PHE A 90 -15.75 -4.99 22.76
N VAL A 91 -14.65 -5.51 22.20
CA VAL A 91 -13.29 -5.11 22.57
C VAL A 91 -13.01 -3.65 22.19
N LEU A 92 -13.46 -3.23 21.02
CA LEU A 92 -13.28 -1.86 20.53
C LEU A 92 -14.11 -0.87 21.36
N ASP A 93 -15.35 -1.22 21.66
CA ASP A 93 -16.26 -0.43 22.49
C ASP A 93 -15.70 -0.32 23.92
N LEU A 94 -15.21 -1.43 24.50
CA LEU A 94 -14.57 -1.43 25.81
C LEU A 94 -13.33 -0.51 25.85
N ARG A 95 -12.50 -0.56 24.81
CA ARG A 95 -11.34 0.36 24.68
C ARG A 95 -11.80 1.81 24.67
N ASP A 96 -12.81 2.13 23.87
CA ASP A 96 -13.32 3.49 23.70
C ASP A 96 -14.01 4.00 24.98
N GLU A 97 -14.71 3.13 25.70
CA GLU A 97 -15.30 3.43 27.00
C GLU A 97 -14.23 3.73 28.04
N ILE A 98 -13.20 2.87 28.18
CA ILE A 98 -12.07 3.11 29.10
C ILE A 98 -11.32 4.39 28.74
N TRP A 99 -11.10 4.64 27.45
CA TRP A 99 -10.38 5.84 26.99
C TRP A 99 -11.15 7.14 27.22
N SER A 100 -12.48 7.09 27.11
CA SER A 100 -13.35 8.26 27.27
C SER A 100 -13.76 8.54 28.72
N ASP A 101 -13.59 7.56 29.62
CA ASP A 101 -13.96 7.68 31.03
C ASP A 101 -12.97 8.57 31.80
N THR A 102 -13.50 9.66 32.35
CA THR A 102 -12.75 10.68 33.10
C THR A 102 -12.31 10.23 34.49
N ASP A 103 -12.84 9.12 35.00
CA ASP A 103 -12.46 8.59 36.31
C ASP A 103 -11.05 7.97 36.28
N PHE A 104 -10.58 7.51 35.11
CA PHE A 104 -9.21 7.04 34.90
C PHE A 104 -8.23 8.21 34.77
N LYS A 105 -7.73 8.67 35.91
CA LYS A 105 -6.68 9.70 35.96
C LYS A 105 -5.34 9.10 35.52
N TYR A 106 -4.62 9.84 34.68
CA TYR A 106 -3.28 9.47 34.19
C TYR A 106 -3.25 8.22 33.29
N LEU A 107 -4.37 7.92 32.62
CA LEU A 107 -4.39 6.92 31.55
C LEU A 107 -3.58 7.43 30.36
N ASP A 108 -2.48 6.75 30.05
CA ASP A 108 -1.61 7.11 28.92
C ASP A 108 -2.07 6.45 27.61
N GLN A 109 -2.36 5.15 27.67
CA GLN A 109 -2.70 4.37 26.48
C GLN A 109 -3.65 3.20 26.81
N VAL A 110 -4.59 2.94 25.91
CA VAL A 110 -5.35 1.69 25.84
C VAL A 110 -5.16 1.11 24.44
N THR A 111 -4.68 -0.14 24.37
CA THR A 111 -4.42 -0.83 23.10
C THR A 111 -5.13 -2.17 23.07
N THR A 112 -5.65 -2.54 21.92
CA THR A 112 -6.30 -3.83 21.65
C THR A 112 -5.53 -4.60 20.57
N ILE A 113 -5.85 -5.89 20.43
CA ILE A 113 -5.30 -6.71 19.34
C ILE A 113 -5.67 -6.18 17.95
N TYR A 114 -6.83 -5.51 17.85
CA TYR A 114 -7.33 -4.94 16.60
C TYR A 114 -6.57 -3.68 16.19
N ASP A 115 -6.03 -2.92 17.14
CA ASP A 115 -5.18 -1.77 16.84
C ASP A 115 -3.88 -2.22 16.17
N VAL A 116 -3.27 -3.27 16.70
CA VAL A 116 -2.06 -3.89 16.12
C VAL A 116 -2.35 -4.45 14.73
N TYR A 117 -3.49 -5.14 14.57
CA TYR A 117 -3.92 -5.66 13.28
C TYR A 117 -4.14 -4.54 12.26
N LEU A 118 -4.82 -3.45 12.65
CA LEU A 118 -5.09 -2.30 11.77
C LEU A 118 -3.78 -1.63 11.34
N GLN A 119 -2.81 -1.47 12.24
CA GLN A 119 -1.49 -0.94 11.89
C GLN A 119 -0.78 -1.79 10.84
N SER A 120 -0.79 -3.13 11.02
CA SER A 120 -0.23 -4.04 10.00
C SER A 120 -0.93 -3.86 8.66
N LEU A 121 -2.26 -3.76 8.67
CA LEU A 121 -3.07 -3.64 7.46
C LEU A 121 -2.80 -2.31 6.73
N ILE A 122 -2.62 -1.22 7.46
CA ILE A 122 -2.22 0.09 6.91
C ILE A 122 -0.84 0.01 6.27
N VAL A 123 0.15 -0.60 6.93
CA VAL A 123 1.50 -0.76 6.38
C VAL A 123 1.45 -1.58 5.09
N THR A 124 0.74 -2.71 5.08
CA THR A 124 0.57 -3.55 3.90
C THR A 124 -0.17 -2.82 2.78
N ALA A 125 -1.21 -2.06 3.09
CA ALA A 125 -1.94 -1.26 2.10
C ALA A 125 -1.03 -0.20 1.47
N ASN A 126 -0.22 0.49 2.27
CA ASN A 126 0.73 1.49 1.78
C ASN A 126 1.85 0.89 0.93
N SER A 127 2.27 -0.36 1.20
CA SER A 127 3.25 -1.04 0.34
C SER A 127 2.63 -1.56 -0.96
N LEU A 128 1.37 -2.04 -0.92
CA LEU A 128 0.70 -2.60 -2.09
C LEU A 128 0.22 -1.53 -3.08
N ALA A 129 -0.23 -0.37 -2.60
CA ALA A 129 -0.73 0.70 -3.44
C ALA A 129 0.21 1.07 -4.61
N PRO A 130 1.50 1.39 -4.40
CA PRO A 130 2.41 1.70 -5.50
C PRO A 130 2.69 0.50 -6.42
N GLU A 131 2.65 -0.74 -5.92
CA GLU A 131 2.81 -1.92 -6.77
C GLU A 131 1.64 -2.11 -7.73
N ILE A 132 0.42 -1.82 -7.28
CA ILE A 132 -0.79 -1.87 -8.13
C ILE A 132 -0.68 -0.84 -9.25
N TYR A 133 -0.32 0.41 -8.93
CA TYR A 133 -0.11 1.45 -9.95
C TYR A 133 1.01 1.08 -10.93
N GLY A 134 2.13 0.53 -10.44
CA GLY A 134 3.22 0.06 -11.30
C GLY A 134 2.86 -1.16 -12.15
N ALA A 135 1.90 -1.99 -11.71
CA ALA A 135 1.38 -3.10 -12.52
C ALA A 135 0.42 -2.60 -13.61
N GLU A 136 -0.43 -1.62 -13.29
CA GLU A 136 -1.30 -0.95 -14.26
C GLU A 136 -0.49 -0.30 -15.38
N GLU A 137 0.52 0.50 -15.04
CA GLU A 137 1.38 1.17 -16.02
C GLU A 137 2.06 0.17 -16.98
N ARG A 138 2.63 -0.91 -16.43
CA ARG A 138 3.25 -1.99 -17.25
C ARG A 138 2.25 -2.69 -18.15
N THR A 139 1.02 -2.86 -17.69
CA THR A 139 -0.06 -3.46 -18.48
C THR A 139 -0.43 -2.54 -19.64
N THR A 140 -0.60 -1.23 -19.39
CA THR A 140 -0.86 -0.23 -20.43
C THR A 140 0.26 -0.20 -21.48
N GLN A 141 1.52 -0.12 -21.05
CA GLN A 141 2.67 -0.18 -21.97
C GLN A 141 2.68 -1.46 -22.82
N THR A 142 2.30 -2.60 -22.23
CA THR A 142 2.20 -3.87 -22.96
C THR A 142 1.07 -3.85 -23.98
N LEU A 143 -0.08 -3.25 -23.65
CA LEU A 143 -1.20 -3.08 -24.59
C LEU A 143 -0.81 -2.20 -25.78
N ASP A 144 -0.13 -1.08 -25.53
CA ASP A 144 0.34 -0.17 -26.58
C ASP A 144 1.30 -0.90 -27.54
N LEU A 145 2.26 -1.66 -26.99
CA LEU A 145 3.19 -2.46 -27.81
C LEU A 145 2.50 -3.57 -28.61
N LEU A 146 1.48 -4.22 -28.04
CA LEU A 146 0.80 -5.34 -28.68
C LEU A 146 -0.20 -4.91 -29.76
N PHE A 147 -0.85 -3.75 -29.61
CA PHE A 147 -1.96 -3.36 -30.47
C PHE A 147 -1.72 -2.06 -31.21
N GLU A 148 -1.21 -1.03 -30.54
CA GLU A 148 -1.07 0.30 -31.14
C GLU A 148 0.07 0.32 -32.17
N VAL A 149 1.22 -0.28 -31.83
CA VAL A 149 2.36 -0.35 -32.76
C VAL A 149 2.01 -1.10 -34.06
N PRO A 150 1.39 -2.29 -34.04
CA PRO A 150 0.94 -2.94 -35.26
C PRO A 150 -0.07 -2.11 -36.06
N ILE A 151 -1.06 -1.48 -35.41
CA ILE A 151 -2.04 -0.63 -36.10
C ILE A 151 -1.35 0.54 -36.81
N GLY A 152 -0.43 1.22 -36.14
CA GLY A 152 0.35 2.30 -36.74
C GLY A 152 1.21 1.84 -37.92
N TYR A 153 1.80 0.64 -37.84
CA TYR A 153 2.52 0.05 -38.96
C TYR A 153 1.60 -0.21 -40.17
N PHE A 154 0.43 -0.81 -39.97
CA PHE A 154 -0.50 -1.06 -41.07
C PHE A 154 -0.99 0.23 -41.74
N GLN A 155 -1.34 1.25 -40.94
CA GLN A 155 -1.76 2.54 -41.48
C GLN A 155 -0.66 3.23 -42.29
N THR A 156 0.59 3.21 -41.80
CA THR A 156 1.72 3.78 -42.54
C THR A 156 2.06 2.99 -43.79
N PHE A 157 1.98 1.66 -43.74
CA PHE A 157 2.16 0.80 -44.90
C PHE A 157 1.13 1.11 -46.00
N GLU A 158 -0.16 1.22 -45.66
CA GLU A 158 -1.21 1.56 -46.61
C GLU A 158 -0.99 2.93 -47.25
N ALA A 159 -0.63 3.94 -46.44
CA ALA A 159 -0.35 5.29 -46.93
C ALA A 159 0.87 5.33 -47.87
N VAL A 160 1.94 4.59 -47.56
CA VAL A 160 3.13 4.48 -48.42
C VAL A 160 2.80 3.73 -49.70
N ASN A 161 2.04 2.64 -49.63
CA ASN A 161 1.62 1.87 -50.80
C ASN A 161 0.77 2.73 -51.76
N MET A 162 -0.16 3.52 -51.21
CA MET A 162 -0.96 4.46 -52.00
C MET A 162 -0.07 5.53 -52.67
N THR A 163 0.87 6.12 -51.92
CA THR A 163 1.77 7.14 -52.47
C THR A 163 2.65 6.55 -53.58
N ALA A 164 3.15 5.32 -53.42
CA ALA A 164 3.92 4.63 -54.44
C ALA A 164 3.07 4.34 -55.69
N GLN A 165 1.81 3.94 -55.52
CA GLN A 165 0.89 3.72 -56.63
C GLN A 165 0.60 5.02 -57.40
N LEU A 166 0.43 6.14 -56.72
CA LEU A 166 0.20 7.44 -57.36
C LEU A 166 1.45 7.95 -58.09
N VAL A 167 2.63 7.87 -57.45
CA VAL A 167 3.87 8.46 -57.99
C VAL A 167 4.51 7.60 -59.08
N TYR A 168 4.43 6.27 -58.96
CA TYR A 168 5.10 5.36 -59.88
C TYR A 168 4.14 4.40 -60.59
N GLY A 169 3.14 3.88 -59.91
CA GLY A 169 2.23 2.87 -60.46
C GLY A 169 1.41 3.38 -61.65
N ILE A 170 0.67 4.48 -61.44
CA ILE A 170 -0.17 5.09 -62.49
C ILE A 170 0.67 5.57 -63.69
N PRO A 171 1.77 6.33 -63.51
CA PRO A 171 2.62 6.72 -64.64
C PRO A 171 3.23 5.53 -65.40
N ALA A 172 3.67 4.49 -64.69
CA ALA A 172 4.23 3.30 -65.32
C ALA A 172 3.20 2.53 -66.15
N MET A 173 1.94 2.47 -65.68
CA MET A 173 0.84 1.84 -66.42
C MET A 173 0.60 2.55 -67.75
N PHE A 174 0.40 3.87 -67.73
CA PHE A 174 0.22 4.66 -68.95
C PHE A 174 1.40 4.49 -69.91
N PHE A 175 2.62 4.63 -69.39
CA PHE A 175 3.84 4.49 -70.18
C PHE A 175 3.98 3.09 -70.80
N SER A 176 3.57 2.03 -70.10
CA SER A 176 3.62 0.66 -70.61
C SER A 176 2.72 0.48 -71.84
N HIS A 177 1.49 1.00 -71.78
CA HIS A 177 0.56 0.98 -72.93
C HIS A 177 1.06 1.84 -74.09
N TRP A 178 1.59 3.02 -73.79
CA TRP A 178 2.22 3.89 -74.79
C TRP A 178 3.38 3.19 -75.49
N TRP A 179 4.27 2.57 -74.71
CA TRP A 179 5.45 1.87 -75.22
C TRP A 179 5.08 0.66 -76.07
N LEU A 180 4.06 -0.09 -75.68
CA LEU A 180 3.51 -1.19 -76.48
C LEU A 180 2.95 -0.68 -77.82
N GLN A 181 2.23 0.45 -77.79
CA GLN A 181 1.68 1.06 -79.01
C GLN A 181 2.79 1.55 -79.95
N TYR A 182 3.84 2.15 -79.40
CA TYR A 182 5.02 2.58 -80.14
C TYR A 182 5.74 1.39 -80.81
N GLN A 183 5.90 0.27 -80.11
CA GLN A 183 6.52 -0.94 -80.69
C GLN A 183 5.69 -1.57 -81.80
N THR A 184 4.37 -1.58 -81.66
CA THR A 184 3.46 -2.29 -82.57
C THR A 184 3.01 -1.45 -83.77
N ALA A 185 2.96 -0.12 -83.64
CA ALA A 185 2.62 0.79 -84.72
C ALA A 185 3.37 2.15 -84.60
N PRO A 186 4.69 2.17 -84.84
CA PRO A 186 5.53 3.37 -84.68
C PRO A 186 5.23 4.49 -85.68
N TYR A 187 4.41 4.21 -86.69
CA TYR A 187 4.01 5.16 -87.74
C TYR A 187 2.79 6.00 -87.35
N LEU A 188 2.16 5.71 -86.21
CA LEU A 188 1.02 6.50 -85.74
C LEU A 188 1.49 7.89 -85.26
N PRO A 189 0.70 8.95 -85.51
CA PRO A 189 0.90 10.24 -84.89
C PRO A 189 0.90 10.14 -83.35
N GLY A 190 1.69 11.00 -82.69
CA GLY A 190 1.85 10.98 -81.23
C GLY A 190 0.53 11.13 -80.48
N ASP A 191 -0.35 12.02 -80.94
CA ASP A 191 -1.70 12.24 -80.42
C ASP A 191 -2.57 10.98 -80.48
N VAL A 192 -2.47 10.20 -81.57
CA VAL A 192 -3.20 8.94 -81.72
C VAL A 192 -2.61 7.83 -80.84
N MET A 193 -1.30 7.85 -80.59
CA MET A 193 -0.65 6.92 -79.65
C MET A 193 -1.03 7.23 -78.21
N ASP A 194 -1.02 8.51 -77.83
CA ASP A 194 -1.39 8.98 -76.49
C ASP A 194 -2.85 8.64 -76.19
N GLN A 195 -3.77 8.91 -77.13
CA GLN A 195 -5.18 8.55 -76.99
C GLN A 195 -5.39 7.05 -76.76
N ARG A 196 -4.70 6.20 -77.53
CA ARG A 196 -4.81 4.74 -77.38
C ARG A 196 -4.19 4.23 -76.09
N ALA A 197 -3.10 4.85 -75.65
CA ALA A 197 -2.48 4.54 -74.36
C ALA A 197 -3.42 4.90 -73.22
N ASP A 198 -4.09 6.05 -73.30
CA ASP A 198 -5.08 6.50 -72.33
C ASP A 198 -6.30 5.57 -72.26
N GLU A 199 -6.89 5.21 -73.40
CA GLU A 199 -8.03 4.29 -73.45
C GLU A 199 -7.72 2.92 -72.80
N ASN A 200 -6.51 2.39 -73.04
CA ASN A 200 -6.10 1.11 -72.46
C ASN A 200 -5.73 1.22 -70.98
N ALA A 201 -5.02 2.27 -70.59
CA ALA A 201 -4.62 2.50 -69.20
C ALA A 201 -5.82 2.86 -68.30
N SER A 202 -6.78 3.63 -68.79
CA SER A 202 -8.03 3.93 -68.08
C SER A 202 -8.92 2.69 -67.90
N ALA A 203 -8.94 1.77 -68.88
CA ALA A 203 -9.62 0.48 -68.75
C ALA A 203 -8.97 -0.42 -67.69
N GLU A 204 -7.64 -0.50 -67.68
CA GLU A 204 -6.89 -1.26 -66.65
C GLU A 204 -7.06 -0.65 -65.26
N LEU A 205 -6.97 0.69 -65.16
CA LEU A 205 -7.22 1.41 -63.92
C LEU A 205 -8.62 1.12 -63.39
N SER A 206 -9.66 1.14 -64.24
CA SER A 206 -11.04 0.85 -63.83
C SER A 206 -11.18 -0.54 -63.20
N VAL A 207 -10.46 -1.55 -63.70
CA VAL A 207 -10.43 -2.88 -63.10
C VAL A 207 -9.74 -2.85 -61.73
N MET A 208 -8.61 -2.16 -61.60
CA MET A 208 -7.90 -2.02 -60.32
C MET A 208 -8.74 -1.29 -59.27
N LEU A 209 -9.44 -0.23 -59.66
CA LEU A 209 -10.30 0.56 -58.78
C LEU A 209 -11.47 -0.25 -58.23
N SER A 210 -11.97 -1.25 -58.98
CA SER A 210 -13.08 -2.11 -58.54
C SER A 210 -12.73 -3.01 -57.35
N ALA A 211 -11.44 -3.26 -57.12
CA ALA A 211 -10.92 -4.05 -56.00
C ALA A 211 -10.32 -3.19 -54.88
N ALA A 212 -10.24 -1.87 -55.06
CA ALA A 212 -9.64 -0.94 -54.11
C ALA A 212 -10.67 -0.39 -53.11
N ASP A 213 -10.18 0.10 -51.97
CA ASP A 213 -11.00 0.90 -51.05
C ASP A 213 -11.57 2.15 -51.78
N PRO A 214 -12.84 2.55 -51.54
CA PRO A 214 -13.47 3.68 -52.23
C PRO A 214 -12.70 5.00 -52.15
N GLN A 215 -12.02 5.26 -51.04
CA GLN A 215 -11.25 6.49 -50.86
C GLN A 215 -9.98 6.46 -51.71
N ASN A 216 -9.25 5.35 -51.69
CA ASN A 216 -8.08 5.14 -52.54
C ASN A 216 -8.46 5.16 -54.02
N ALA A 217 -9.62 4.58 -54.37
CA ALA A 217 -10.11 4.57 -55.73
C ALA A 217 -10.39 5.99 -56.26
N SER A 218 -11.04 6.82 -55.44
CA SER A 218 -11.31 8.22 -55.81
C SER A 218 -10.03 9.01 -56.05
N LEU A 219 -9.01 8.85 -55.21
CA LEU A 219 -7.72 9.54 -55.34
C LEU A 219 -6.96 9.09 -56.59
N MET A 220 -6.90 7.79 -56.85
CA MET A 220 -6.23 7.25 -58.04
C MET A 220 -6.90 7.71 -59.33
N SER A 221 -8.25 7.74 -59.37
CA SER A 221 -9.00 8.24 -60.53
C SER A 221 -8.80 9.74 -60.76
N ALA A 222 -8.80 10.55 -59.69
CA ALA A 222 -8.58 11.99 -59.77
C ALA A 222 -7.15 12.33 -60.21
N TYR A 223 -6.15 11.60 -59.71
CA TYR A 223 -4.77 11.74 -60.15
C TYR A 223 -4.62 11.39 -61.63
N TYR A 224 -5.15 10.23 -62.05
CA TYR A 224 -5.09 9.81 -63.45
C TYR A 224 -5.69 10.86 -64.39
N GLY A 225 -6.91 11.33 -64.08
CA GLY A 225 -7.60 12.35 -64.88
C GLY A 225 -6.91 13.72 -64.88
N ALA A 226 -6.09 14.05 -63.88
CA ALA A 226 -5.34 15.31 -63.84
C ALA A 226 -4.08 15.30 -64.72
N PHE A 227 -3.48 14.13 -64.96
CA PHE A 227 -2.20 13.99 -65.65
C PHE A 227 -2.30 13.35 -67.03
N TYR A 228 -3.32 12.51 -67.28
CA TYR A 228 -3.43 11.69 -68.48
C TYR A 228 -4.80 11.78 -69.19
N GLY A 229 -5.83 12.25 -68.49
CA GLY A 229 -7.21 12.40 -69.03
C GLY A 229 -7.53 13.78 -69.61
#